data_AF-A0AAV0XGN3-F1
#
_entry.id   AF-A0AAV0XGN3-F1
#
_cell.length_a   1.000
_cell.length_b   1.000
_cell.length_c   1.000
_cell.angle_alpha   90.00
_cell.angle_beta   90.00
_cell.angle_gamma   90.00
#
_symmetry.space_group_name_H-M   'P 1'
#
loop_
_entity.id
_entity.type
_entity.pdbx_description
1 polymer ?
#
loop_
_entity_poly.entity_id
_entity_poly.type
_entity_poly.pdbx_seq_one_letter_code
_entity_poly.pdbx_strand_id
1 'polypeptide(L)'
;MKYLLSTISNTNYQFNDITLTWIPSHTGIEGNEKADMMAKQATSDQTIEMLNFLSKDDLKREAKNIIINLWCKEWHLLRDNKLREIKHTADRWINPTNLTREQEIILTSLRIGHSS
;
A
#
# COMPACT_ATOMS: atom_id res chain seq x y z
N MET A 1 19.88 1.39 -8.04
CA MET A 1 21.17 1.70 -8.68
C MET A 1 21.05 2.64 -9.89
N LYS A 2 20.07 2.46 -10.81
CA LYS A 2 19.89 3.35 -11.98
C LYS A 2 19.72 4.85 -11.64
N TYR A 3 18.99 5.18 -10.57
CA TYR A 3 18.74 6.57 -10.15
C TYR A 3 19.98 7.29 -9.56
N LEU A 4 20.85 6.58 -8.84
CA LEU A 4 22.05 7.18 -8.24
C LEU A 4 23.08 7.55 -9.32
N LEU A 5 23.28 6.66 -10.29
CA LEU A 5 24.21 6.90 -11.40
C LEU A 5 23.77 8.10 -12.27
N SER A 6 22.46 8.27 -12.51
CA SER A 6 21.93 9.42 -13.26
C SER A 6 22.06 10.75 -12.53
N THR A 7 22.03 10.75 -11.19
CA THR A 7 22.19 11.96 -10.40
C THR A 7 23.65 12.41 -10.37
N ILE A 8 24.58 11.46 -10.28
CA ILE A 8 26.02 11.74 -10.29
C ILE A 8 26.47 12.31 -11.63
N SER A 9 25.96 11.78 -12.75
CA SER A 9 26.25 12.32 -14.09
C SER A 9 25.73 13.74 -14.34
N ASN A 10 24.78 14.22 -13.53
CA ASN A 10 24.19 15.56 -13.63
C ASN A 10 24.84 16.58 -12.69
N THR A 11 25.90 16.21 -11.97
CA THR A 11 26.67 17.17 -11.15
C THR A 11 27.75 17.87 -11.98
N ASN A 12 28.03 19.15 -11.71
CA ASN A 12 29.11 19.91 -12.39
C ASN A 12 30.54 19.42 -12.04
N TYR A 13 30.67 18.28 -11.37
CA TYR A 13 31.92 17.66 -11.02
C TYR A 13 32.24 16.56 -12.04
N GLN A 14 33.33 16.74 -12.77
CA GLN A 14 33.81 15.75 -13.73
C GLN A 14 34.63 14.69 -12.98
N PHE A 15 33.96 13.63 -12.52
CA PHE A 15 34.62 12.46 -11.96
C PHE A 15 34.99 11.51 -13.09
N ASN A 16 36.29 11.25 -13.29
CA ASN A 16 36.76 10.40 -14.39
C ASN A 16 36.50 8.90 -14.14
N ASP A 17 36.49 8.45 -12.88
CA ASP A 17 36.19 7.07 -12.50
C ASP A 17 35.46 7.03 -11.15
N ILE A 18 34.30 6.36 -11.08
CA ILE A 18 33.50 6.21 -9.86
C ILE A 18 33.28 4.72 -9.59
N THR A 19 33.74 4.27 -8.43
CA THR A 19 33.52 2.90 -7.96
C THR A 19 32.48 2.92 -6.84
N LEU A 20 31.38 2.17 -7.05
CA LEU A 20 30.37 1.93 -6.02
C LEU A 20 30.56 0.53 -5.47
N THR A 21 30.81 0.43 -4.16
CA THR A 21 30.97 -0.83 -3.46
C THR A 21 29.87 -1.00 -2.42
N TRP A 22 29.30 -2.20 -2.32
CA TRP A 22 28.37 -2.55 -1.26
C TRP A 22 29.14 -2.98 -0.02
N ILE A 23 28.76 -2.42 1.13
CA ILE A 23 29.30 -2.79 2.44
C ILE A 23 28.10 -3.28 3.28
N PRO A 24 28.18 -4.45 3.92
CA PRO A 24 27.14 -4.87 4.86
C PRO A 24 27.10 -3.92 6.06
N SER A 25 25.90 -3.66 6.59
CA SER A 25 25.79 -2.87 7.82
C SER A 25 26.37 -3.64 9.02
N HIS A 26 26.84 -2.90 10.03
CA HIS A 26 27.34 -3.41 11.31
C HIS A 26 28.58 -4.31 11.20
N THR A 27 29.45 -4.05 10.23
CA THR A 27 30.72 -4.77 10.06
C THR A 27 31.87 -4.15 10.84
N GLY A 28 31.63 -3.04 11.56
CA GLY A 28 32.67 -2.36 12.34
C GLY A 28 33.62 -1.50 11.50
N ILE A 29 33.28 -1.24 10.23
CA ILE A 29 34.02 -0.29 9.39
C ILE A 29 33.61 1.11 9.81
N GLU A 30 34.53 1.85 10.45
CA GLU A 30 34.26 3.13 11.10
C GLU A 30 33.47 4.12 10.21
N GLY A 31 33.87 4.27 8.93
CA GLY A 31 33.18 5.16 8.00
C GLY A 31 31.74 4.73 7.70
N ASN A 32 31.49 3.42 7.59
CA ASN A 32 30.14 2.88 7.38
C ASN A 32 29.29 3.03 8.65
N GLU A 33 29.85 2.72 9.83
CA GLU A 33 29.13 2.87 11.10
C GLU A 33 28.77 4.35 11.36
N LYS A 34 29.67 5.28 11.03
CA LYS A 34 29.40 6.72 11.15
C LYS A 34 28.29 7.16 10.21
N ALA A 35 28.30 6.68 8.97
CA ALA A 35 27.22 6.95 8.01
C ALA A 35 25.88 6.37 8.49
N ASP A 36 25.85 5.12 8.96
CA ASP A 36 24.67 4.47 9.52
C ASP A 36 24.14 5.23 10.75
N MET A 37 25.03 5.66 11.65
CA MET A 37 24.69 6.45 12.83
C MET A 37 24.08 7.81 12.44
N MET A 38 24.68 8.52 11.49
CA MET A 38 24.18 9.81 11.02
C MET A 38 22.81 9.66 10.32
N ALA A 39 22.64 8.63 9.49
CA ALA A 39 21.36 8.31 8.87
C ALA A 39 20.28 8.05 9.93
N LYS A 40 20.61 7.29 10.99
CA LYS A 40 19.71 7.05 12.12
C LYS A 40 19.39 8.32 12.90
N GLN A 41 20.38 9.17 13.17
CA GLN A 41 20.17 10.47 13.84
C GLN A 41 19.24 11.37 13.03
N ALA A 42 19.43 11.44 11.71
CA ALA A 42 18.56 12.21 10.82
C ALA A 42 17.09 11.77 10.88
N THR A 43 16.80 10.47 11.09
CA THR A 43 15.41 10.01 11.28
C THR A 43 14.76 10.52 12.57
N SER A 44 15.57 10.94 13.55
CA SER A 44 15.12 11.45 14.84
C SER A 44 15.12 12.99 14.91
N ASP A 45 15.61 13.65 13.85
CA ASP A 45 15.69 15.10 13.78
C ASP A 45 14.33 15.71 13.48
N GLN A 46 13.78 16.43 14.45
CA GLN A 46 12.47 17.09 14.39
C GLN A 46 12.46 18.31 13.44
N THR A 47 13.61 18.73 12.90
CA THR A 47 13.69 19.84 11.94
C THR A 47 13.35 19.43 10.51
N ILE A 48 13.25 18.13 10.21
CA ILE A 48 12.67 17.66 8.95
C ILE A 48 11.19 18.00 9.03
N GLU A 49 10.79 19.05 8.30
CA GLU A 49 9.40 19.45 8.12
C GLU A 49 8.56 18.20 8.00
N MET A 50 7.71 18.01 9.01
CA MET A 50 6.78 16.90 9.06
C MET A 50 5.95 16.94 7.78
N LEU A 51 6.32 16.12 6.81
CA LEU A 51 5.44 15.53 5.79
C LEU A 51 4.29 14.71 6.44
N ASN A 52 4.10 14.84 7.75
CA ASN A 52 3.14 14.17 8.60
C ASN A 52 1.96 15.10 8.94
N PHE A 53 1.34 15.73 7.94
CA PHE A 53 -0.02 16.22 8.17
C PHE A 53 -1.02 15.07 8.30
N LEU A 54 -0.64 13.86 7.86
CA LEU A 54 -1.45 12.65 7.98
C LEU A 54 -0.59 11.52 8.54
N SER A 55 -1.07 10.88 9.60
CA SER A 55 -0.43 9.67 10.09
C SER A 55 -0.51 8.57 9.03
N LYS A 56 0.36 7.55 9.13
CA LYS A 56 0.27 6.36 8.27
C LYS A 56 -1.13 5.72 8.30
N ASP A 57 -1.80 5.79 9.45
CA ASP A 57 -3.14 5.23 9.61
C ASP A 57 -4.21 6.10 8.96
N ASP A 58 -4.03 7.42 8.94
CA ASP A 58 -4.91 8.32 8.18
C ASP A 58 -4.80 8.06 6.68
N LEU A 59 -3.58 7.88 6.16
CA LEU A 59 -3.36 7.54 4.75
C LEU A 59 -3.97 6.18 4.39
N LYS A 60 -3.82 5.17 5.24
CA LYS A 60 -4.46 3.86 5.04
C LYS A 60 -5.98 3.97 5.06
N ARG A 61 -6.55 4.73 5.99
CA ARG A 61 -7.98 4.96 6.10
C ARG A 61 -8.51 5.65 4.85
N GLU A 62 -7.80 6.67 4.37
CA GLU A 62 -8.20 7.41 3.17
C GLU A 62 -8.12 6.56 1.91
N ALA A 63 -7.03 5.79 1.75
CA ALA A 63 -6.90 4.84 0.64
C ALA A 63 -8.05 3.81 0.65
N LYS A 64 -8.41 3.28 1.82
CA LYS A 64 -9.55 2.37 1.98
C LYS A 64 -10.87 3.04 1.59
N ASN A 65 -11.10 4.28 2.02
CA ASN A 65 -12.31 5.03 1.69
C ASN A 65 -12.42 5.27 0.19
N ILE A 66 -11.33 5.65 -0.48
CA ILE A 66 -11.27 5.84 -1.93
C ILE A 66 -11.65 4.54 -2.64
N ILE A 67 -11.03 3.42 -2.26
CA ILE A 67 -11.31 2.11 -2.87
C ILE A 67 -12.79 1.73 -2.70
N ILE A 68 -13.34 1.88 -1.50
CA ILE A 68 -14.76 1.57 -1.23
C ILE A 68 -15.67 2.48 -2.06
N ASN A 69 -15.39 3.77 -2.12
CA ASN A 69 -16.20 4.72 -2.88
C ASN A 69 -16.18 4.43 -4.38
N LEU A 70 -15.01 4.10 -4.94
CA LEU A 70 -14.89 3.67 -6.33
C LEU A 70 -15.67 2.39 -6.58
N TRP A 71 -15.52 1.39 -5.72
CA TRP A 71 -16.26 0.13 -5.83
C TRP A 71 -17.78 0.33 -5.74
N CYS A 72 -18.25 1.16 -4.79
CA CYS A 72 -19.64 1.56 -4.69
C CYS A 72 -20.12 2.24 -5.97
N LYS A 73 -19.34 3.16 -6.54
CA LYS A 73 -19.71 3.84 -7.79
C LYS A 73 -19.87 2.85 -8.94
N GLU A 74 -18.90 1.96 -9.13
CA GLU A 74 -18.96 0.89 -10.13
C GLU A 74 -20.18 -0.03 -9.91
N TRP A 75 -20.45 -0.41 -8.65
CA TRP A 75 -21.63 -1.20 -8.28
C TRP A 75 -22.94 -0.54 -8.71
N HIS A 76 -23.07 0.78 -8.54
CA HIS A 76 -24.27 1.53 -8.94
C HIS A 76 -24.38 1.71 -10.45
N LEU A 77 -23.27 1.70 -11.18
CA LEU A 77 -23.22 1.83 -12.64
C LEU A 77 -23.50 0.51 -13.36
N LEU A 78 -23.26 -0.64 -12.72
CA LEU A 78 -23.58 -1.95 -13.26
C LEU A 78 -25.09 -2.05 -13.57
N ARG A 79 -25.39 -2.26 -14.85
CA ARG A 79 -26.72 -2.60 -15.36
C ARG A 79 -26.80 -4.13 -15.54
N ASP A 80 -28.00 -4.68 -15.48
CA ASP A 80 -28.28 -6.08 -15.78
C ASP A 80 -27.57 -7.11 -14.87
N ASN A 81 -27.37 -6.75 -13.59
CA ASN A 81 -26.87 -7.68 -12.57
C ASN A 81 -28.01 -8.12 -11.65
N LYS A 82 -28.42 -9.40 -11.75
CA LYS A 82 -29.47 -10.01 -10.91
C LYS A 82 -29.22 -9.84 -9.41
N LEU A 83 -27.96 -9.86 -8.99
CA LEU A 83 -27.60 -9.67 -7.58
C LEU A 83 -27.97 -8.28 -7.05
N ARG A 84 -28.05 -7.28 -7.94
CA ARG A 84 -28.44 -5.91 -7.59
C ARG A 84 -29.93 -5.78 -7.25
N GLU A 85 -30.76 -6.69 -7.75
CA GLU A 85 -32.19 -6.73 -7.41
C GLU A 85 -32.40 -7.00 -5.92
N ILE A 86 -31.53 -7.80 -5.32
CA ILE A 86 -31.60 -8.15 -3.90
C ILE A 86 -30.58 -7.39 -3.03
N LYS A 87 -29.62 -6.69 -3.66
CA LYS A 87 -28.53 -6.02 -2.96
C LYS A 87 -28.23 -4.65 -3.56
N HIS A 88 -28.72 -3.62 -2.90
CA HIS A 88 -28.56 -2.25 -3.38
C HIS A 88 -27.22 -1.61 -3.01
N THR A 89 -26.45 -2.17 -2.06
CA THR A 89 -25.15 -1.66 -1.65
C THR A 89 -24.00 -2.60 -1.99
N ALA A 90 -22.80 -2.03 -2.11
CA ALA A 90 -21.58 -2.80 -2.36
C ALA A 90 -20.98 -3.42 -1.07
N ASP A 91 -21.60 -3.17 0.08
CA ASP A 91 -21.14 -3.64 1.39
C ASP A 91 -21.12 -5.16 1.49
N ARG A 92 -20.40 -5.71 2.47
CA ARG A 92 -20.46 -7.14 2.72
C ARG A 92 -21.86 -7.55 3.18
N TRP A 93 -22.30 -8.74 2.77
CA TRP A 93 -23.51 -9.33 3.32
C TRP A 93 -23.34 -9.57 4.82
N ILE A 94 -24.33 -9.17 5.61
CA ILE A 94 -24.41 -9.52 7.03
C ILE A 94 -24.85 -10.98 7.09
N ASN A 95 -23.88 -11.87 7.22
CA ASN A 95 -24.12 -13.30 7.42
C ASN A 95 -23.98 -13.66 8.92
N PRO A 96 -24.69 -14.68 9.41
CA PRO A 96 -24.43 -15.26 10.72
C PRO A 96 -22.96 -15.68 10.86
N THR A 97 -22.37 -15.45 12.01
CA THR A 97 -20.94 -15.75 12.28
C THR A 97 -20.64 -17.24 12.37
N ASN A 98 -21.67 -18.09 12.45
CA ASN A 98 -21.58 -19.53 12.67
C ASN A 98 -21.87 -20.37 11.41
N LEU A 99 -21.84 -19.77 10.21
CA LEU A 99 -22.01 -20.54 8.97
C LEU A 99 -20.77 -21.39 8.67
N THR A 100 -20.99 -22.62 8.22
CA THR A 100 -19.93 -23.42 7.61
C THR A 100 -19.63 -22.91 6.20
N ARG A 101 -18.45 -23.22 5.67
CA ARG A 101 -18.06 -22.88 4.30
C ARG A 101 -19.08 -23.38 3.27
N GLU A 102 -19.63 -24.57 3.47
CA GLU A 102 -20.66 -25.17 2.60
C GLU A 102 -21.95 -24.35 2.60
N GLN A 103 -22.41 -23.93 3.78
CA GLN A 103 -23.60 -23.10 3.92
C GLN A 103 -23.43 -21.71 3.27
N GLU A 104 -22.24 -21.12 3.35
CA GLU A 104 -21.93 -19.86 2.67
C GLU A 104 -22.00 -19.99 1.13
N ILE A 105 -21.53 -21.13 0.59
CA ILE A 105 -21.61 -21.41 -0.84
C ILE A 105 -23.07 -21.54 -1.26
N ILE A 106 -23.85 -22.37 -0.56
CA ILE A 106 -25.28 -22.57 -0.84
C ILE A 106 -26.02 -21.22 -0.80
N LEU A 107 -25.79 -20.42 0.25
CA LEU A 107 -26.42 -19.11 0.39
C LEU A 107 -26.04 -18.14 -0.74
N THR A 108 -24.79 -18.20 -1.21
CA THR A 108 -24.33 -17.38 -2.34
C THR A 108 -24.95 -17.82 -3.66
N SER A 109 -25.05 -19.13 -3.91
CA SER A 109 -25.72 -19.69 -5.10
C SER A 109 -27.20 -19.30 -5.13
N LEU A 110 -27.90 -19.45 -4.00
CA LEU A 110 -29.30 -19.03 -3.85
C LEU A 110 -29.49 -17.53 -4.16
N ARG A 111 -28.60 -16.67 -3.67
CA ARG A 111 -28.64 -15.21 -3.91
C ARG A 111 -28.48 -14.82 -5.37
N ILE A 112 -27.71 -15.58 -6.15
CA ILE A 112 -27.47 -15.30 -7.56
C ILE A 112 -28.53 -16.00 -8.45
N GLY A 113 -29.38 -16.84 -7.86
CA GLY A 113 -30.37 -17.63 -8.58
C GLY A 113 -29.76 -18.80 -9.34
N HIS A 114 -28.61 -19.30 -8.88
CA HIS A 114 -28.06 -20.57 -9.33
C HIS A 114 -28.69 -21.67 -8.47
N SER A 115 -29.73 -22.31 -9.01
CA SER A 115 -30.29 -23.53 -8.44
C SER A 115 -29.26 -24.65 -8.57
N SER A 116 -28.95 -25.33 -7.47
CA SER A 116 -28.49 -26.72 -7.52
C SER A 116 -29.71 -27.64 -7.60
#